data_AF-A0AAD9W6D9-F1
#
_entry.id   AF-A0AAD9W6D9-F1
#
_cell.length_a   1.000
_cell.length_b   1.000
_cell.length_c   1.000
_cell.angle_alpha   90.00
_cell.angle_beta   90.00
_cell.angle_gamma   90.00
#
_symmetry.space_group_name_H-M   'P 1'
#
loop_
_entity.id
_entity.type
_entity.pdbx_description
1 polymer ?
#
loop_
_entity_poly.entity_id
_entity_poly.type
_entity_poly.pdbx_seq_one_letter_code
_entity_poly.pdbx_strand_id
1 'polypeptide(L)'
;METVHPDTANKIADLLTSHGAEFIACPVLGPPPAAAAGQLIALPSGPADSISRAMPYLTGGEGFPNQHGGRGVLCRATIAFPDQACGTGLKVKIIANTFTLNAACQLAEAFTLAEKSGVDPVLVKEFVDVCFVRSGSPGTNPFHIYSERMLSGDYWRREPAGGVALGAKDLGHALRMAEETGVTVRNPSVALGWCRDVLERDGAGGGELRGDIAGMYGAVRERAGLRFENGT
;
A
#
# COMPACT_ATOMS: atom_id res chain seq x y z
N MET A 1 -14.54 -1.84 -2.62
CA MET A 1 -13.27 -1.37 -3.21
C MET A 1 -12.10 -2.03 -2.48
N GLU A 2 -12.20 -3.34 -2.22
CA GLU A 2 -11.27 -4.09 -1.38
C GLU A 2 -10.11 -4.68 -2.18
N THR A 3 -8.98 -4.93 -1.53
CA THR A 3 -7.93 -5.82 -2.09
C THR A 3 -8.27 -7.26 -1.75
N VAL A 4 -8.67 -8.02 -2.78
CA VAL A 4 -8.95 -9.46 -2.75
C VAL A 4 -8.19 -10.17 -3.88
N HIS A 5 -8.23 -11.50 -3.91
CA HIS A 5 -7.66 -12.24 -5.03
C HIS A 5 -8.36 -11.87 -6.35
N PRO A 6 -7.64 -11.67 -7.48
CA PRO A 6 -8.23 -11.33 -8.77
C PRO A 6 -9.35 -12.28 -9.22
N ASP A 7 -9.16 -13.58 -9.01
CA ASP A 7 -10.16 -14.59 -9.38
C ASP A 7 -11.45 -14.50 -8.56
N THR A 8 -11.36 -14.03 -7.32
CA THR A 8 -12.55 -13.78 -6.50
C THR A 8 -13.41 -12.71 -7.14
N ALA A 9 -12.81 -11.62 -7.63
CA ALA A 9 -13.55 -10.56 -8.32
C ALA A 9 -14.14 -11.02 -9.65
N ASN A 10 -13.43 -11.86 -10.41
CA ASN A 10 -13.97 -12.46 -11.64
C ASN A 10 -15.20 -13.33 -11.34
N LYS A 11 -15.12 -14.22 -10.35
CA LYS A 11 -16.24 -15.09 -9.95
C LYS A 11 -17.44 -14.30 -9.46
N ILE A 12 -17.21 -13.20 -8.72
CA ILE A 12 -18.29 -12.30 -8.28
C ILE A 12 -18.93 -11.61 -9.49
N ALA A 13 -18.13 -11.17 -10.47
CA ALA A 13 -18.65 -10.57 -11.70
C ALA A 13 -19.55 -11.56 -12.46
N ASP A 14 -19.10 -12.79 -12.66
CA ASP A 14 -19.87 -13.84 -13.34
C ASP A 14 -21.18 -14.15 -12.60
N LEU A 15 -21.12 -14.24 -11.27
CA LEU A 15 -22.29 -14.49 -10.43
C LEU A 15 -23.33 -13.36 -10.57
N LEU A 16 -22.91 -12.10 -10.45
CA LEU A 16 -23.82 -10.95 -10.51
C LEU A 16 -24.40 -10.76 -11.90
N THR A 17 -23.58 -10.92 -12.95
CA THR A 17 -24.04 -10.78 -14.35
C THR A 17 -25.01 -11.88 -14.74
N SER A 18 -24.84 -13.12 -14.25
CA SER A 18 -25.83 -14.20 -14.45
C SER A 18 -27.21 -13.91 -13.83
N HIS A 19 -27.29 -12.95 -12.90
CA HIS A 19 -28.54 -12.49 -12.27
C HIS A 19 -29.00 -11.11 -12.79
N GLY A 20 -28.44 -10.63 -13.91
CA GLY A 20 -28.84 -9.38 -14.55
C GLY A 20 -28.32 -8.10 -13.86
N ALA A 21 -27.40 -8.23 -12.90
CA ALA A 21 -26.72 -7.10 -12.29
C ALA A 21 -25.41 -6.78 -13.03
N GLU A 22 -24.92 -5.55 -12.86
CA GLU A 22 -23.60 -5.15 -13.35
C GLU A 22 -22.59 -5.07 -12.21
N PHE A 23 -21.32 -5.36 -12.53
CA PHE A 23 -20.24 -5.34 -11.57
C PHE A 23 -18.97 -4.76 -12.17
N ILE A 24 -18.27 -3.94 -11.39
CA ILE A 24 -16.89 -3.55 -11.64
C ILE A 24 -16.08 -3.81 -10.37
N ALA A 25 -14.84 -4.26 -10.53
CA ALA A 25 -13.89 -4.14 -9.43
C ALA A 25 -13.23 -2.77 -9.51
N CYS A 26 -13.07 -2.11 -8.38
CA CYS A 26 -12.39 -0.82 -8.31
C CYS A 26 -11.53 -0.73 -7.04
N PRO A 27 -10.41 -1.47 -6.97
CA PRO A 27 -9.45 -1.28 -5.89
C PRO A 27 -8.80 0.11 -5.97
N VAL A 28 -8.29 0.58 -4.83
CA VAL A 28 -7.70 1.93 -4.70
C VAL A 28 -6.27 1.87 -4.15
N LEU A 29 -5.43 2.83 -4.53
CA LEU A 29 -4.08 3.04 -4.00
C LEU A 29 -4.03 4.35 -3.20
N GLY A 30 -3.40 4.27 -2.03
CA GLY A 30 -3.14 5.42 -1.16
C GLY A 30 -3.35 5.07 0.33
N PRO A 31 -2.63 5.75 1.24
CA PRO A 31 -2.79 5.54 2.68
C PRO A 31 -4.07 6.24 3.21
N PRO A 32 -4.51 5.96 4.45
CA PRO A 32 -5.71 6.57 5.03
C PRO A 32 -5.76 8.11 4.99
N PRO A 33 -4.66 8.86 5.21
CA PRO A 33 -4.67 10.32 5.03
C PRO A 33 -4.99 10.76 3.60
N ALA A 34 -4.55 10.01 2.58
CA ALA A 34 -4.91 10.29 1.19
C ALA A 34 -6.37 9.96 0.90
N ALA A 35 -6.95 8.94 1.56
CA ALA A 35 -8.39 8.66 1.49
C ALA A 35 -9.21 9.81 2.08
N ALA A 36 -8.86 10.28 3.28
CA ALA A 36 -9.52 11.40 3.94
C ALA A 36 -9.45 12.70 3.10
N ALA A 37 -8.36 12.89 2.34
CA ALA A 37 -8.18 14.03 1.46
C ALA A 37 -8.80 13.86 0.05
N GLY A 38 -9.42 12.72 -0.26
CA GLY A 38 -9.94 12.43 -1.61
C GLY A 38 -8.84 12.31 -2.69
N GLN A 39 -7.64 11.89 -2.28
CA GLN A 39 -6.41 11.86 -3.11
C GLN A 39 -5.98 10.44 -3.52
N LEU A 40 -6.89 9.45 -3.44
CA LEU A 40 -6.60 8.08 -3.87
C LEU A 40 -6.41 7.97 -5.39
N ILE A 41 -5.87 6.84 -5.82
CA ILE A 41 -5.88 6.43 -7.24
C ILE A 41 -6.79 5.22 -7.36
N ALA A 42 -7.84 5.30 -8.17
CA ALA A 42 -8.74 4.18 -8.43
C ALA A 42 -8.32 3.37 -9.67
N LEU A 43 -8.51 2.06 -9.61
CA LEU A 43 -8.15 1.10 -10.67
C LEU A 43 -9.39 0.35 -11.17
N PRO A 44 -10.41 1.02 -11.73
CA PRO A 44 -11.65 0.35 -12.13
C PRO A 44 -11.41 -0.59 -13.32
N SER A 45 -11.96 -1.80 -13.24
CA SER A 45 -11.91 -2.81 -14.31
C SER A 45 -13.24 -3.55 -14.41
N GLY A 46 -13.70 -3.79 -15.64
CA GLY A 46 -15.03 -4.31 -15.97
C GLY A 46 -15.61 -3.63 -17.21
N PRO A 47 -16.93 -3.75 -17.46
CA PRO A 47 -17.56 -3.16 -18.65
C PRO A 47 -17.37 -1.65 -18.73
N ALA A 48 -17.03 -1.14 -19.91
CA ALA A 48 -16.71 0.28 -20.12
C ALA A 48 -17.85 1.23 -19.70
N ASP A 49 -19.10 0.86 -20.00
CA ASP A 49 -20.28 1.65 -19.64
C ASP A 49 -20.47 1.74 -18.13
N SER A 50 -20.28 0.63 -17.41
CA SER A 50 -20.37 0.59 -15.94
C SER A 50 -19.28 1.46 -15.30
N ILE A 51 -18.05 1.40 -15.82
CA ILE A 51 -16.94 2.26 -15.37
C ILE A 51 -17.29 3.73 -15.61
N SER A 52 -17.79 4.08 -16.80
CA SER A 52 -18.17 5.44 -17.16
C SER A 52 -19.24 6.00 -16.23
N ARG A 53 -20.24 5.20 -15.85
CA ARG A 53 -21.27 5.59 -14.86
C ARG A 53 -20.73 5.73 -13.44
N ALA A 54 -19.69 4.98 -13.08
CA ALA A 54 -19.05 5.08 -11.77
C ALA A 54 -18.11 6.30 -11.65
N MET A 55 -17.57 6.80 -12.77
CA MET A 55 -16.53 7.84 -12.77
C MET A 55 -16.87 9.13 -11.99
N PRO A 56 -18.09 9.69 -12.07
CA PRO A 56 -18.43 10.91 -11.31
C PRO A 56 -18.27 10.74 -9.79
N TYR A 57 -18.49 9.53 -9.28
CA TYR A 57 -18.34 9.20 -7.85
C TYR A 57 -16.88 8.95 -7.44
N LEU A 58 -15.97 8.76 -8.39
CA LEU A 58 -14.53 8.57 -8.14
C LEU A 58 -13.80 9.91 -8.20
N THR A 59 -13.84 10.58 -9.35
CA THR A 59 -13.02 11.75 -9.67
C THR A 59 -13.81 13.07 -9.73
N GLY A 60 -15.12 13.05 -9.47
CA GLY A 60 -15.99 14.22 -9.67
C GLY A 60 -16.26 14.50 -11.15
N GLY A 61 -17.00 15.57 -11.44
CA GLY A 61 -17.39 16.00 -12.79
C GLY A 61 -18.36 17.21 -12.75
N GLU A 62 -18.84 17.66 -13.92
CA GLU A 62 -19.95 18.63 -13.96
C GLU A 62 -21.17 18.03 -13.27
N GLY A 63 -21.64 18.67 -12.19
CA GLY A 63 -22.71 18.16 -11.31
C GLY A 63 -22.23 17.48 -10.02
N PHE A 64 -20.94 17.18 -9.85
CA PHE A 64 -20.34 16.63 -8.63
C PHE A 64 -19.06 17.41 -8.23
N PRO A 65 -19.18 18.69 -7.83
CA PRO A 65 -18.05 19.48 -7.37
C PRO A 65 -17.53 18.95 -6.03
N ASN A 66 -16.22 18.82 -5.89
CA ASN A 66 -15.58 18.58 -4.59
C ASN A 66 -15.20 19.91 -3.93
N GLN A 67 -14.89 19.85 -2.62
CA GLN A 67 -14.44 21.01 -1.83
C GLN A 67 -13.11 21.64 -2.30
N HIS A 68 -12.44 21.06 -3.32
CA HIS A 68 -11.15 21.49 -3.85
C HIS A 68 -11.21 22.02 -5.30
N GLY A 69 -12.40 22.33 -5.82
CA GLY A 69 -12.54 23.14 -7.04
C GLY A 69 -12.17 22.44 -8.36
N GLY A 70 -12.13 21.11 -8.39
CA GLY A 70 -11.90 20.35 -9.62
C GLY A 70 -10.99 19.14 -9.42
N ARG A 71 -11.53 17.95 -9.68
CA ARG A 71 -10.95 16.60 -9.53
C ARG A 71 -10.96 16.05 -8.09
N GLY A 72 -11.91 15.14 -7.83
CA GLY A 72 -11.84 14.06 -6.83
C GLY A 72 -12.91 14.05 -5.74
N VAL A 73 -13.88 13.14 -5.81
CA VAL A 73 -14.76 12.82 -4.65
C VAL A 73 -14.00 11.89 -3.70
N LEU A 74 -13.42 10.83 -4.25
CA LEU A 74 -12.59 9.86 -3.52
C LEU A 74 -11.15 9.82 -4.06
N CYS A 75 -10.96 10.11 -5.35
CA CYS A 75 -9.72 9.85 -6.07
C CYS A 75 -9.26 11.08 -6.86
N ARG A 76 -7.96 11.35 -6.84
CA ARG A 76 -7.32 12.39 -7.68
C ARG A 76 -7.06 11.91 -9.12
N ALA A 77 -6.99 10.60 -9.32
CA ALA A 77 -6.70 9.98 -10.61
C ALA A 77 -7.34 8.60 -10.72
N THR A 78 -7.51 8.14 -11.97
CA THR A 78 -7.88 6.76 -12.29
C THR A 78 -6.93 6.16 -13.31
N ILE A 79 -6.70 4.85 -13.20
CA ILE A 79 -6.11 4.03 -14.24
C ILE A 79 -7.14 2.95 -14.54
N ALA A 80 -7.97 3.18 -15.56
CA ALA A 80 -9.10 2.33 -15.88
C ALA A 80 -8.72 1.22 -16.86
N PHE A 81 -9.39 0.07 -16.74
CA PHE A 81 -9.24 -1.10 -17.60
C PHE A 81 -10.61 -1.46 -18.20
N PRO A 82 -11.14 -0.64 -19.13
CA PRO A 82 -12.43 -0.89 -19.76
C PRO A 82 -12.41 -2.20 -20.55
N ASP A 83 -13.52 -2.95 -20.44
CA ASP A 83 -13.78 -4.23 -21.10
C ASP A 83 -12.73 -5.32 -20.82
N GLN A 84 -11.91 -5.13 -19.78
CA GLN A 84 -11.03 -6.16 -19.25
C GLN A 84 -11.71 -6.89 -18.09
N ALA A 85 -11.23 -8.10 -17.78
CA ALA A 85 -11.72 -8.89 -16.66
C ALA A 85 -11.70 -8.07 -15.35
N CYS A 86 -12.72 -8.22 -14.51
CA CYS A 86 -12.84 -7.46 -13.25
C CYS A 86 -11.64 -7.67 -12.30
N GLY A 87 -10.91 -8.78 -12.40
CA GLY A 87 -9.69 -9.00 -11.64
C GLY A 87 -8.49 -8.17 -12.08
N THR A 88 -8.54 -7.45 -13.21
CA THR A 88 -7.36 -6.79 -13.80
C THR A 88 -6.84 -5.64 -12.92
N GLY A 89 -7.73 -4.76 -12.45
CA GLY A 89 -7.35 -3.67 -11.53
C GLY A 89 -6.75 -4.21 -10.22
N LEU A 90 -7.21 -5.38 -9.75
CA LEU A 90 -6.67 -6.06 -8.57
C LEU A 90 -5.26 -6.60 -8.80
N LYS A 91 -4.97 -7.18 -9.98
CA LYS A 91 -3.60 -7.60 -10.33
C LYS A 91 -2.65 -6.41 -10.26
N VAL A 92 -3.02 -5.28 -10.87
CA VAL A 92 -2.21 -4.05 -10.84
C VAL A 92 -2.06 -3.51 -9.41
N LYS A 93 -3.14 -3.51 -8.61
CA LYS A 93 -3.09 -3.14 -7.19
C LYS A 93 -2.09 -3.99 -6.40
N ILE A 94 -2.16 -5.31 -6.55
CA ILE A 94 -1.29 -6.26 -5.86
C ILE A 94 0.18 -6.01 -6.25
N ILE A 95 0.47 -5.88 -7.54
CA ILE A 95 1.81 -5.54 -8.04
C ILE A 95 2.27 -4.21 -7.46
N ALA A 96 1.45 -3.16 -7.53
CA ALA A 96 1.78 -1.81 -7.04
C ALA A 96 2.07 -1.78 -5.54
N ASN A 97 1.32 -2.54 -4.74
CA ASN A 97 1.57 -2.65 -3.30
C ASN A 97 2.95 -3.28 -2.99
N THR A 98 3.48 -4.15 -3.85
CA THR A 98 4.86 -4.67 -3.66
C THR A 98 5.91 -3.55 -3.72
N PHE A 99 5.74 -2.55 -4.58
CA PHE A 99 6.66 -1.40 -4.61
C PHE A 99 6.64 -0.64 -3.29
N THR A 100 5.45 -0.39 -2.74
CA THR A 100 5.29 0.37 -1.49
C THR A 100 5.85 -0.38 -0.29
N LEU A 101 5.53 -1.67 -0.15
CA LEU A 101 5.98 -2.49 0.97
C LEU A 101 7.47 -2.82 0.88
N ASN A 102 8.00 -3.05 -0.33
CA ASN A 102 9.44 -3.24 -0.52
C ASN A 102 10.22 -1.94 -0.30
N ALA A 103 9.66 -0.76 -0.61
CA ALA A 103 10.30 0.52 -0.27
C ALA A 103 10.43 0.68 1.26
N ALA A 104 9.38 0.36 2.01
CA ALA A 104 9.43 0.37 3.47
C ALA A 104 10.46 -0.65 4.01
N CYS A 105 10.45 -1.89 3.50
CA CYS A 105 11.43 -2.92 3.83
C CYS A 105 12.87 -2.45 3.57
N GLN A 106 13.12 -1.88 2.38
CA GLN A 106 14.45 -1.43 1.98
C GLN A 106 14.97 -0.28 2.86
N LEU A 107 14.08 0.65 3.26
CA LEU A 107 14.42 1.73 4.18
C LEU A 107 14.71 1.22 5.58
N ALA A 108 13.91 0.29 6.09
CA ALA A 108 14.11 -0.34 7.39
C ALA A 108 15.49 -1.00 7.50
N GLU A 109 15.87 -1.77 6.47
CA GLU A 109 17.19 -2.40 6.36
C GLU A 109 18.31 -1.38 6.22
N ALA A 110 18.14 -0.38 5.34
CA ALA A 110 19.17 0.64 5.08
C ALA A 110 19.46 1.50 6.31
N PHE A 111 18.44 1.96 7.03
CA PHE A 111 18.60 2.77 8.24
C PHE A 111 19.23 1.98 9.39
N THR A 112 18.81 0.73 9.58
CA THR A 112 19.42 -0.12 10.61
C THR A 112 20.88 -0.40 10.28
N LEU A 113 21.18 -0.70 9.00
CA LEU A 113 22.56 -0.91 8.56
C LEU A 113 23.42 0.34 8.75
N ALA A 114 22.88 1.53 8.44
CA ALA A 114 23.57 2.80 8.64
C ALA A 114 23.95 2.98 10.11
N GLU A 115 22.99 2.85 11.03
CA GLU A 115 23.24 3.00 12.48
C GLU A 115 24.29 2.00 12.98
N LYS A 116 24.18 0.73 12.59
CA LYS A 116 25.15 -0.31 12.97
C LYS A 116 26.55 -0.09 12.37
N SER A 117 26.62 0.66 11.27
CA SER A 117 27.87 1.01 10.60
C SER A 117 28.44 2.36 11.07
N GLY A 118 27.81 3.02 12.05
CA GLY A 118 28.25 4.32 12.57
C GLY A 118 27.89 5.51 11.69
N VAL A 119 26.92 5.35 10.78
CA VAL A 119 26.38 6.42 9.93
C VAL A 119 25.01 6.83 10.47
N ASP A 120 24.78 8.14 10.60
CA ASP A 120 23.47 8.66 10.97
C ASP A 120 22.43 8.29 9.89
N PRO A 121 21.34 7.56 10.23
CA PRO A 121 20.27 7.24 9.29
C PRO A 121 19.65 8.44 8.58
N VAL A 122 19.72 9.65 9.17
CA VAL A 122 19.28 10.90 8.53
C VAL A 122 20.01 11.16 7.21
N LEU A 123 21.31 10.85 7.13
CA LEU A 123 22.09 11.03 5.90
C LEU A 123 21.63 10.08 4.78
N VAL A 124 21.17 8.87 5.14
CA VAL A 124 20.56 7.94 4.18
C VAL A 124 19.22 8.48 3.70
N LYS A 125 18.42 9.09 4.58
CA LYS A 125 17.17 9.75 4.17
C LYS A 125 17.45 10.92 3.22
N GLU A 126 18.46 11.74 3.48
CA GLU A 126 18.86 12.82 2.58
C GLU A 126 19.23 12.28 1.18
N PHE A 127 20.02 11.22 1.11
CA PHE A 127 20.30 10.52 -0.16
C PHE A 127 19.01 10.06 -0.85
N VAL A 128 18.09 9.43 -0.10
CA VAL A 128 16.82 8.96 -0.64
C VAL A 128 15.96 10.11 -1.17
N ASP A 129 15.87 11.20 -0.43
CA ASP A 129 15.11 12.39 -0.82
C ASP A 129 15.68 13.00 -2.11
N VAL A 130 17.01 13.15 -2.21
CA VAL A 130 17.68 13.69 -3.41
C VAL A 130 17.49 12.78 -4.63
N CYS A 131 17.62 11.46 -4.48
CA CYS A 131 17.65 10.54 -5.61
C CYS A 131 16.25 10.03 -6.03
N PHE A 132 15.32 9.86 -5.10
CA PHE A 132 14.06 9.15 -5.34
C PHE A 132 12.82 9.99 -5.04
N VAL A 133 12.95 11.15 -4.39
CA VAL A 133 11.81 12.02 -4.06
C VAL A 133 11.83 13.26 -4.95
N ARG A 134 11.14 13.19 -6.08
CA ARG A 134 10.99 14.34 -6.98
C ARG A 134 10.23 15.47 -6.28
N SER A 135 10.73 16.70 -6.42
CA SER A 135 10.06 17.91 -5.96
C SER A 135 8.60 17.95 -6.44
N GLY A 136 7.66 18.16 -5.49
CA GLY A 136 6.21 18.27 -5.77
C GLY A 136 5.34 17.03 -5.54
N SER A 137 5.87 15.89 -5.06
CA SER A 137 5.02 14.76 -4.61
C SER A 137 5.42 14.05 -3.28
N PRO A 138 5.99 14.74 -2.26
CA PRO A 138 6.50 14.05 -1.06
C PRO A 138 5.41 13.24 -0.33
N GLY A 139 4.21 13.81 -0.16
CA GLY A 139 3.09 13.18 0.56
C GLY A 139 2.47 11.96 -0.11
N THR A 140 2.96 11.55 -1.30
CA THR A 140 2.50 10.32 -1.98
C THR A 140 3.63 9.37 -2.34
N ASN A 141 4.89 9.74 -2.07
CA ASN A 141 6.04 8.91 -2.36
C ASN A 141 6.30 7.94 -1.19
N PRO A 142 6.25 6.60 -1.39
CA PRO A 142 6.49 5.63 -0.33
C PRO A 142 7.83 5.83 0.38
N PHE A 143 8.89 6.17 -0.34
CA PHE A 143 10.21 6.36 0.27
C PHE A 143 10.21 7.54 1.25
N HIS A 144 9.60 8.65 0.86
CA HIS A 144 9.48 9.81 1.73
C HIS A 144 8.57 9.52 2.94
N ILE A 145 7.39 8.95 2.71
CA ILE A 145 6.40 8.66 3.76
C ILE A 145 7.01 7.72 4.81
N TYR A 146 7.60 6.60 4.41
CA TYR A 146 8.13 5.65 5.36
C TYR A 146 9.42 6.13 6.01
N SER A 147 10.30 6.83 5.28
CA SER A 147 11.53 7.35 5.89
C SER A 147 11.23 8.35 7.00
N GLU A 148 10.31 9.29 6.78
CA GLU A 148 9.89 10.26 7.78
C GLU A 148 9.31 9.57 9.02
N ARG A 149 8.40 8.62 8.83
CA ARG A 149 7.73 7.90 9.92
C ARG A 149 8.69 7.01 10.71
N MET A 150 9.67 6.41 10.04
CA MET A 150 10.69 5.57 10.67
C MET A 150 11.65 6.41 11.50
N LEU A 151 12.19 7.49 10.95
CA LEU A 151 13.17 8.31 11.66
C LEU A 151 12.54 9.16 12.76
N SER A 152 11.31 9.62 12.57
CA SER A 152 10.57 10.25 13.65
C SER A 152 10.24 9.26 14.77
N GLY A 153 10.12 7.95 14.50
CA GLY A 153 9.62 6.99 15.49
C GLY A 153 8.11 7.00 15.64
N ASP A 154 7.39 7.58 14.67
CA ASP A 154 5.92 7.57 14.65
C ASP A 154 5.35 6.13 14.63
N TYR A 155 6.13 5.15 14.16
CA TYR A 155 5.71 3.74 14.08
C TYR A 155 5.53 3.05 15.44
N TRP A 156 6.09 3.60 16.53
CA TRP A 156 5.92 3.07 17.89
C TRP A 156 5.31 4.10 18.86
N ARG A 157 5.32 5.40 18.51
CA ARG A 157 4.77 6.48 19.35
C ARG A 157 3.29 6.79 19.11
N ARG A 158 2.72 6.31 18.00
CA ARG A 158 1.35 6.63 17.57
C ARG A 158 0.61 5.38 17.15
N GLU A 159 -0.71 5.49 17.07
CA GLU A 159 -1.55 4.46 16.45
C GLU A 159 -1.12 4.19 15.00
N PRO A 160 -1.21 2.93 14.53
CA PRO A 160 -0.81 2.57 13.18
C PRO A 160 -1.56 3.39 12.13
N ALA A 161 -0.82 4.12 11.29
CA ALA A 161 -1.38 4.80 10.12
C ALA A 161 -1.57 3.83 8.94
N GLY A 162 -0.90 2.68 8.96
CA GLY A 162 -1.10 1.58 8.03
C GLY A 162 -0.83 0.25 8.72
N GLY A 163 -1.87 -0.53 8.95
CA GLY A 163 -1.77 -1.80 9.69
C GLY A 163 -0.88 -2.82 8.98
N VAL A 164 0.12 -3.33 9.68
CA VAL A 164 1.09 -4.31 9.14
C VAL A 164 0.42 -5.60 8.68
N ALA A 165 -0.68 -6.01 9.33
CA ALA A 165 -1.48 -7.16 8.92
C ALA A 165 -2.08 -7.03 7.51
N LEU A 166 -2.52 -5.82 7.14
CA LEU A 166 -3.02 -5.56 5.79
C LEU A 166 -1.88 -5.62 4.76
N GLY A 167 -0.72 -5.09 5.11
CA GLY A 167 0.50 -5.23 4.30
C GLY A 167 0.89 -6.69 4.09
N ALA A 168 0.90 -7.49 5.16
CA ALA A 168 1.18 -8.93 5.11
C ALA A 168 0.18 -9.69 4.23
N LYS A 169 -1.12 -9.37 4.34
CA LYS A 169 -2.18 -9.92 3.47
C LYS A 169 -1.90 -9.62 2.00
N ASP A 170 -1.60 -8.36 1.66
CA ASP A 170 -1.38 -7.94 0.29
C ASP A 170 -0.10 -8.54 -0.30
N LEU A 171 0.97 -8.72 0.50
CA LEU A 171 2.16 -9.48 0.09
C LEU A 171 1.85 -10.97 -0.12
N GLY A 172 0.99 -11.56 0.71
CA GLY A 172 0.50 -12.92 0.52
C GLY A 172 -0.23 -13.10 -0.82
N HIS A 173 -1.05 -12.14 -1.22
CA HIS A 173 -1.67 -12.12 -2.55
C HIS A 173 -0.63 -12.01 -3.67
N ALA A 174 0.40 -11.19 -3.50
CA ALA A 174 1.47 -11.05 -4.50
C ALA A 174 2.26 -12.36 -4.68
N LEU A 175 2.59 -13.05 -3.58
CA LEU A 175 3.30 -14.33 -3.62
C LEU A 175 2.47 -15.44 -4.27
N ARG A 176 1.17 -15.54 -3.94
CA ARG A 176 0.26 -16.49 -4.61
C ARG A 176 0.16 -16.23 -6.11
N MET A 177 -0.03 -14.97 -6.50
CA MET A 177 -0.10 -14.60 -7.91
C MET A 177 1.23 -14.90 -8.64
N ALA A 178 2.37 -14.77 -7.97
CA ALA A 178 3.68 -15.12 -8.52
C ALA A 178 3.83 -16.64 -8.73
N GLU A 179 3.36 -17.45 -7.77
CA GLU A 179 3.30 -18.92 -7.88
C GLU A 179 2.43 -19.35 -9.07
N GLU A 180 1.22 -18.80 -9.19
CA GLU A 180 0.26 -19.10 -10.27
C GLU A 180 0.79 -18.72 -11.67
N THR A 181 1.66 -17.71 -11.75
CA THR A 181 2.22 -17.21 -13.02
C THR A 181 3.61 -17.75 -13.32
N GLY A 182 4.21 -18.53 -12.42
CA GLY A 182 5.57 -19.04 -12.56
C GLY A 182 6.68 -17.97 -12.46
N VAL A 183 6.36 -16.78 -11.96
CA VAL A 183 7.34 -15.70 -11.76
C VAL A 183 7.96 -15.82 -10.38
N THR A 184 9.29 -15.78 -10.31
CA THR A 184 9.98 -15.72 -9.01
C THR A 184 10.07 -14.28 -8.50
N VAL A 185 9.43 -13.97 -7.37
CA VAL A 185 9.53 -12.66 -6.70
C VAL A 185 10.15 -12.80 -5.31
N ARG A 186 11.39 -12.30 -5.14
CA ARG A 186 12.13 -12.46 -3.87
C ARG A 186 11.79 -11.38 -2.85
N ASN A 187 11.78 -10.12 -3.28
CA ASN A 187 11.60 -8.98 -2.37
C ASN A 187 10.29 -9.04 -1.56
N PRO A 188 9.12 -9.40 -2.14
CA PRO A 188 7.89 -9.52 -1.35
C PRO A 188 7.96 -10.57 -0.23
N SER A 189 8.75 -11.64 -0.41
CA SER A 189 8.95 -12.66 0.64
C SER A 189 9.74 -12.10 1.82
N VAL A 190 10.75 -11.27 1.56
CA VAL A 190 11.55 -10.59 2.58
C VAL A 190 10.69 -9.60 3.36
N ALA A 191 9.96 -8.73 2.66
CA ALA A 191 9.05 -7.78 3.29
C ALA A 191 7.97 -8.47 4.12
N LEU A 192 7.46 -9.63 3.67
CA LEU A 192 6.48 -10.42 4.43
C LEU A 192 7.07 -11.00 5.72
N GLY A 193 8.34 -11.42 5.69
CA GLY A 193 9.09 -11.85 6.88
C GLY A 193 9.12 -10.75 7.93
N TRP A 194 9.50 -9.53 7.55
CA TRP A 194 9.51 -8.39 8.47
C TRP A 194 8.11 -8.02 8.99
N CYS A 195 7.09 -8.09 8.14
CA CYS A 195 5.71 -7.89 8.58
C CYS A 195 5.28 -8.90 9.65
N ARG A 196 5.72 -10.17 9.53
CA ARG A 196 5.45 -11.21 10.52
C ARG A 196 6.18 -10.96 11.84
N ASP A 197 7.44 -10.55 11.78
CA ASP A 197 8.21 -10.20 12.98
C ASP A 197 7.51 -9.07 13.78
N VAL A 198 6.95 -8.06 13.11
CA VAL A 198 6.15 -7.01 13.77
C VAL A 198 4.86 -7.58 14.39
N LEU A 199 4.12 -8.43 13.67
CA LEU A 199 2.89 -9.04 14.17
C LEU A 199 3.13 -9.96 15.38
N GLU A 200 4.24 -10.69 15.38
CA GLU A 200 4.66 -11.56 16.48
C GLU A 200 4.99 -10.74 17.73
N ARG A 201 5.74 -9.64 17.55
CA ARG A 201 6.04 -8.68 18.63
C ARG A 201 4.77 -8.10 19.25
N ASP A 202 3.86 -7.61 18.41
CA ASP A 202 2.70 -6.84 18.86
C ASP A 202 1.53 -7.72 19.35
N GLY A 203 1.71 -9.05 19.38
CA GLY A 203 0.83 -9.97 20.10
C GLY A 203 -0.41 -10.44 19.33
N ALA A 204 -0.35 -10.58 18.01
CA ALA A 204 -1.48 -10.98 17.16
C ALA A 204 -1.94 -12.47 17.30
N GLY A 205 -1.86 -13.05 18.50
CA GLY A 205 -2.61 -14.23 18.92
C GLY A 205 -3.96 -13.91 19.59
N GLY A 206 -4.27 -12.63 19.84
CA GLY A 206 -5.49 -12.22 20.56
C GLY A 206 -6.00 -10.84 20.17
N GLY A 207 -6.83 -10.78 19.13
CA GLY A 207 -7.97 -9.85 19.06
C GLY A 207 -7.77 -8.41 18.57
N GLU A 208 -6.57 -7.82 18.62
CA GLU A 208 -6.33 -6.47 18.06
C GLU A 208 -5.14 -6.45 17.10
N LEU A 209 -5.36 -5.99 15.87
CA LEU A 209 -4.36 -5.86 14.80
C LEU A 209 -3.37 -4.73 15.10
N ARG A 210 -2.56 -4.89 16.14
CA ARG A 210 -1.55 -3.93 16.56
C ARG A 210 -0.31 -4.08 15.67
N GLY A 211 0.24 -2.95 15.25
CA GLY A 211 1.47 -2.88 14.45
C GLY A 211 1.35 -2.09 13.16
N ASP A 212 2.35 -1.24 12.91
CA ASP A 212 2.45 -0.41 11.72
C ASP A 212 3.42 -1.01 10.70
N ILE A 213 3.16 -0.81 9.40
CA ILE A 213 4.09 -1.18 8.33
C ILE A 213 5.48 -0.57 8.56
N ALA A 214 5.57 0.68 9.03
CA ALA A 214 6.84 1.30 9.37
C ALA A 214 7.55 0.62 10.56
N GLY A 215 6.83 -0.18 11.34
CA GLY A 215 7.36 -1.04 12.40
C GLY A 215 8.32 -2.12 11.89
N MET A 216 8.37 -2.41 10.58
CA MET A 216 9.44 -3.20 10.00
C MET A 216 10.83 -2.62 10.34
N TYR A 217 10.95 -1.29 10.49
CA TYR A 217 12.19 -0.69 10.97
C TYR A 217 12.56 -1.16 12.37
N GLY A 218 11.61 -1.11 13.31
CA GLY A 218 11.83 -1.65 14.65
C GLY A 218 12.17 -3.14 14.65
N ALA A 219 11.47 -3.96 13.86
CA ALA A 219 11.76 -5.39 13.75
C ALA A 219 13.19 -5.67 13.24
N VAL A 220 13.63 -4.94 12.20
CA VAL A 220 15.00 -5.05 11.68
C VAL A 220 16.03 -4.62 12.73
N ARG A 221 15.76 -3.52 13.45
CA ARG A 221 16.61 -3.04 14.56
C ARG A 221 16.80 -4.12 15.62
N GLU A 222 15.73 -4.78 16.05
CA GLU A 222 15.79 -5.84 17.05
C GLU A 222 16.62 -7.04 16.59
N ARG A 223 16.42 -7.49 15.35
CA ARG A 223 17.26 -8.57 14.79
C ARG A 223 18.74 -8.17 14.71
N ALA A 224 19.05 -6.88 14.62
CA ALA A 224 20.40 -6.33 14.64
C ALA A 224 20.96 -6.04 16.06
N GLY A 225 20.22 -6.43 17.10
CA GLY A 225 20.60 -6.23 18.51
C GLY A 225 20.44 -4.80 19.02
N LEU A 226 19.63 -3.97 18.35
CA LEU A 226 19.21 -2.66 18.81
C LEU A 226 17.83 -2.76 19.48
N ARG A 227 17.40 -1.70 20.16
CA ARG A 227 15.99 -1.58 20.58
C ARG A 227 15.09 -1.41 19.37
N PHE A 228 13.88 -1.94 19.47
CA PHE A 228 12.82 -1.69 18.49
C PHE A 228 12.57 -0.20 18.35
N GLU A 229 12.47 0.52 19.46
CA GLU A 229 12.31 1.97 19.48
C GLU A 229 13.63 2.65 19.07
N ASN A 230 13.54 3.67 18.21
CA ASN A 230 14.64 4.56 17.86
C ASN A 230 14.60 5.85 18.70
N GLY A 231 15.74 6.55 18.77
CA GLY A 231 15.84 7.86 19.43
C GLY A 231 15.73 7.82 20.96
N THR A 232 16.06 6.69 21.56
CA THR A 232 16.07 6.48 23.02
C THR A 232 17.46 6.16 23.52
#